data_AF-A0AAY5KPF0-F1
#
_entry.id   AF-A0AAY5KPF0-F1
#
_cell.length_a   1.000
_cell.length_b   1.000
_cell.length_c   1.000
_cell.angle_alpha   90.00
_cell.angle_beta   90.00
_cell.angle_gamma   90.00
#
_symmetry.space_group_name_H-M   'P 1'
#
loop_
_entity.id
_entity.type
_entity.pdbx_description
1 polymer ?
#
loop_
_entity_poly.entity_id
_entity_poly.type
_entity_poly.pdbx_seq_one_letter_code
_entity_poly.pdbx_strand_id
1 'polypeptide(L)'
;MSWQSYVDNLMADGSCQDSAIVGYTDAKYVWAAHAGGTFNNITPQEIDVIIGKDRTSFFTNGMTLGSKKCSCIKCFNILIYFWGINKQKPVQHVQ
;
A
#
# COMPACT_ATOMS: atom_id res chain seq x y z
N MET A 1 1.62 23.12 -6.04
CA MET A 1 0.78 22.23 -5.23
C MET A 1 1.53 20.91 -5.12
N SER A 2 1.99 20.52 -3.93
CA SER A 2 2.72 19.26 -3.77
C SER A 2 1.75 18.13 -3.46
N TRP A 3 1.96 16.95 -4.04
CA TRP A 3 1.20 15.75 -3.69
C TRP A 3 1.40 15.35 -2.22
N GLN A 4 2.46 15.85 -1.59
CA GLN A 4 2.78 15.65 -0.18
C GLN A 4 1.67 16.11 0.77
N SER A 5 0.98 17.22 0.48
CA SER A 5 -0.11 17.67 1.35
C SER A 5 -1.27 16.66 1.39
N TYR A 6 -1.46 15.87 0.34
CA TYR A 6 -2.48 14.80 0.34
C TYR A 6 -2.05 13.64 1.23
N VAL A 7 -0.77 13.26 1.19
CA VAL A 7 -0.18 12.26 2.08
C VAL A 7 -0.35 12.70 3.54
N ASP A 8 -0.03 13.95 3.84
CA ASP A 8 -0.13 14.48 5.21
C ASP A 8 -1.59 14.49 5.70
N ASN A 9 -2.54 14.85 4.83
CA ASN A 9 -3.98 14.78 5.15
C ASN A 9 -4.46 13.34 5.36
N LEU A 10 -3.97 12.37 4.60
CA LEU A 10 -4.29 10.95 4.76
C LEU A 10 -3.73 10.37 6.07
N MET A 11 -2.62 10.92 6.57
CA MET A 11 -2.01 10.50 7.85
C MET A 11 -2.53 11.31 9.05
N ALA A 12 -3.27 12.39 8.83
CA ALA A 12 -3.68 13.32 9.88
C ALA A 12 -4.63 12.70 10.92
N ASP A 13 -5.36 11.64 10.55
CA ASP A 13 -6.27 10.92 11.43
C ASP A 13 -5.56 9.93 12.38
N GLY A 14 -4.25 9.68 12.17
CA GLY A 14 -3.45 8.73 12.94
C GLY A 14 -3.88 7.26 12.79
N SER A 15 -4.80 6.95 11.87
CA SER A 15 -5.30 5.59 11.64
C SER A 15 -4.41 4.81 10.66
N CYS A 16 -3.71 5.54 9.79
CA CYS A 16 -2.87 4.99 8.75
C CYS A 16 -1.40 4.92 9.20
N GLN A 17 -0.75 3.78 8.95
CA GLN A 17 0.69 3.61 9.24
C GLN A 17 1.58 4.09 8.09
N ASP A 18 1.03 4.15 6.88
CA ASP A 18 1.72 4.54 5.67
C ASP A 18 0.69 5.02 4.64
N SER A 19 1.07 5.99 3.81
CA SER A 19 0.23 6.47 2.70
C SER A 19 1.10 6.96 1.54
N ALA A 20 0.59 6.79 0.33
CA ALA A 20 1.27 7.26 -0.88
C ALA A 20 0.27 7.60 -1.98
N ILE A 21 0.66 8.57 -2.80
CA ILE A 21 0.00 8.95 -4.03
C ILE A 21 0.84 8.41 -5.18
N VAL A 22 0.24 7.54 -5.98
CA VAL A 22 0.91 6.84 -7.07
C VAL A 22 0.16 7.10 -8.36
N GLY A 23 0.86 7.59 -9.38
CA GLY A 23 0.31 7.71 -10.72
C GLY A 23 0.27 6.34 -11.40
N TYR A 24 -0.81 6.04 -12.13
CA TYR A 24 -0.97 4.76 -12.83
C TYR A 24 -1.14 4.89 -14.36
N THR A 25 -1.30 6.12 -14.88
CA THR A 25 -1.49 6.40 -16.30
C THR A 25 -0.15 6.61 -17.01
N ASP A 26 0.20 7.84 -17.37
CA ASP A 26 1.42 8.17 -18.13
C ASP A 26 2.66 8.24 -17.21
N ALA A 27 2.44 8.62 -15.95
CA ALA A 27 3.46 8.79 -14.93
C ALA A 27 3.35 7.68 -13.88
N LYS A 28 3.76 6.45 -14.25
CA LYS A 28 3.73 5.25 -13.40
C LYS A 28 4.83 5.25 -12.34
N TYR A 29 4.73 6.16 -11.38
CA TYR A 29 5.65 6.23 -10.24
C TYR A 29 4.96 6.87 -9.03
N VAL A 30 5.61 6.76 -7.89
CA VAL A 30 5.17 7.36 -6.64
C VAL A 30 5.37 8.88 -6.69
N TRP A 31 4.29 9.65 -6.68
CA TRP A 31 4.32 11.11 -6.72
C TRP A 31 4.58 11.73 -5.35
N ALA A 32 4.08 11.08 -4.30
CA ALA A 32 4.38 11.40 -2.92
C ALA A 32 4.15 10.17 -2.04
N ALA A 33 4.92 10.03 -0.97
CA ALA A 33 4.74 8.96 0.00
C ALA A 33 5.14 9.44 1.39
N HIS A 34 4.68 8.73 2.41
CA HIS A 34 5.12 8.95 3.77
C HIS A 34 6.61 8.61 3.90
N ALA A 35 7.36 9.49 4.55
CA ALA A 35 8.80 9.30 4.74
C ALA A 35 9.06 8.09 5.64
N GLY A 36 9.88 7.14 5.17
CA GLY A 36 10.11 5.87 5.88
C GLY A 36 9.01 4.82 5.68
N GLY A 37 7.99 5.13 4.89
CA GLY A 37 6.96 4.20 4.46
C GLY A 37 7.49 3.13 3.49
N THR A 38 6.82 1.98 3.47
CA THR A 38 7.04 0.93 2.46
C THR A 38 6.58 1.39 1.09
N PHE A 39 5.53 2.23 1.01
CA PHE A 39 4.96 2.65 -0.26
C PHE A 39 5.86 3.55 -1.10
N ASN A 40 6.92 4.11 -0.51
CA ASN A 40 7.92 4.87 -1.27
C ASN A 40 8.75 3.97 -2.22
N ASN A 41 8.82 2.67 -1.96
CA ASN A 41 9.57 1.71 -2.77
C ASN A 41 8.71 1.00 -3.83
N ILE A 42 7.47 1.44 -4.05
CA ILE A 42 6.59 0.82 -5.04
C ILE A 42 7.18 0.97 -6.44
N THR A 43 7.27 -0.15 -7.13
CA THR A 43 7.81 -0.18 -8.50
C THR A 43 6.71 -0.04 -9.55
N PRO A 44 7.02 0.47 -10.76
CA PRO A 44 6.07 0.51 -11.88
C PRO A 44 5.45 -0.86 -12.20
N GLN A 45 6.22 -1.94 -12.04
CA GLN A 45 5.79 -3.31 -12.27
C GLN A 45 4.70 -3.72 -11.27
N GLU A 46 4.84 -3.34 -10.00
CA GLU A 46 3.80 -3.59 -8.98
C GLU A 46 2.52 -2.79 -9.30
N ILE A 47 2.66 -1.56 -9.82
CA ILE A 47 1.52 -0.75 -10.28
C ILE A 47 0.79 -1.44 -11.43
N ASP A 48 1.53 -1.94 -12.42
CA ASP A 48 0.97 -2.65 -13.57
C ASP A 48 0.21 -3.90 -13.17
N VAL A 49 0.75 -4.64 -12.20
CA VAL A 49 0.08 -5.79 -11.59
C VAL A 49 -1.25 -5.32 -10.97
N ILE A 50 -1.25 -4.29 -10.13
CA ILE A 50 -2.44 -3.73 -9.45
C ILE A 50 -3.53 -3.29 -10.44
N ILE A 51 -3.17 -2.62 -11.53
CA ILE A 51 -4.14 -2.17 -12.54
C ILE A 51 -4.50 -3.28 -13.54
N GLY A 52 -3.76 -4.37 -13.55
CA GLY A 52 -3.93 -5.50 -14.46
C GLY A 52 -5.32 -6.13 -14.39
N LYS A 53 -5.78 -6.68 -15.51
CA LYS A 53 -7.13 -7.28 -15.61
C LYS A 53 -7.27 -8.57 -14.79
N ASP A 54 -6.16 -9.19 -14.41
CA ASP A 54 -6.13 -10.46 -13.69
C ASP A 54 -6.38 -10.26 -12.20
N ARG A 55 -7.66 -10.19 -11.83
CA ARG A 55 -8.10 -10.03 -10.44
C ARG A 55 -8.06 -11.33 -9.62
N THR A 56 -8.00 -12.49 -10.28
CA THR A 56 -8.04 -13.81 -9.66
C THR A 56 -6.66 -14.29 -9.19
N SER A 57 -5.59 -13.92 -9.91
CA SER A 57 -4.21 -14.31 -9.56
C SER A 57 -3.75 -13.72 -8.24
N PHE A 58 -4.34 -12.59 -7.83
CA PHE A 58 -4.09 -11.94 -6.54
C PHE A 58 -4.52 -12.76 -5.33
N PHE A 59 -5.63 -13.49 -5.45
CA PHE A 59 -6.15 -14.28 -4.34
C PHE A 59 -5.34 -15.56 -4.13
N THR A 60 -4.69 -16.08 -5.17
CA THR A 60 -3.91 -17.32 -5.13
C THR A 60 -2.42 -17.09 -4.88
N ASN A 61 -1.80 -16.09 -5.51
CA ASN A 61 -0.36 -15.84 -5.41
C ASN A 61 0.00 -14.63 -4.52
N GLY A 62 -0.98 -13.85 -4.09
CA GLY A 62 -0.75 -12.57 -3.43
C GLY A 62 -0.19 -11.51 -4.39
N MET A 63 0.26 -10.39 -3.83
CA MET A 63 0.95 -9.33 -4.55
C MET A 63 2.07 -8.75 -3.69
N THR A 64 2.98 -7.98 -4.30
CA THR A 64 3.97 -7.20 -3.56
C THR A 64 3.70 -5.72 -3.70
N LEU A 65 3.94 -4.99 -2.61
CA LEU A 65 3.97 -3.53 -2.59
C LEU A 65 5.25 -3.08 -1.92
N GLY A 66 6.14 -2.42 -2.66
CA GLY A 66 7.36 -1.85 -2.09
C GLY A 66 8.22 -2.89 -1.38
N SER A 67 8.36 -4.08 -1.97
CA SER A 67 9.08 -5.24 -1.41
C SER A 67 8.40 -5.96 -0.24
N LYS A 68 7.18 -5.59 0.15
CA LYS A 68 6.38 -6.37 1.13
C LYS A 68 5.38 -7.27 0.41
N LYS A 69 5.36 -8.55 0.78
CA LYS A 69 4.32 -9.49 0.35
C LYS A 69 3.02 -9.17 1.04
N CYS A 70 1.95 -9.20 0.27
CA CYS A 70 0.66 -8.85 0.75
C CYS A 70 -0.47 -9.65 0.09
N SER A 71 -1.60 -9.75 0.79
CA SER A 71 -2.77 -10.49 0.34
C SER A 71 -3.93 -9.55 0.06
N CYS A 72 -4.61 -9.75 -1.07
CA CYS A 72 -5.79 -8.99 -1.43
C CYS A 72 -7.01 -9.51 -0.67
N ILE A 73 -7.63 -8.66 0.16
CA ILE A 73 -8.85 -9.01 0.91
C ILE A 73 -10.11 -8.53 0.18
N LYS A 74 -10.05 -7.38 -0.52
CA LYS A 74 -11.18 -6.81 -1.29
C LYS A 74 -10.69 -6.00 -2.48
N CYS A 75 -11.10 -6.37 -3.71
CA CYS A 75 -10.64 -5.76 -4.97
C CYS A 75 -11.78 -5.08 -5.76
N PHE A 76 -12.63 -4.28 -5.11
CA PHE A 76 -13.79 -3.67 -5.80
C PHE A 76 -13.64 -2.18 -6.11
N ASN A 77 -12.73 -1.46 -5.46
CA ASN A 77 -12.41 -0.07 -5.76
C ASN A 77 -10.92 0.16 -5.43
N ILE A 78 -10.23 0.96 -6.25
CA ILE A 78 -8.77 1.20 -6.26
C ILE A 78 -8.23 1.91 -5.00
N LEU A 79 -9.02 2.00 -3.92
CA LEU A 79 -8.49 2.23 -2.58
C LEU A 79 -8.05 0.88 -2.00
N ILE A 80 -6.78 0.54 -2.20
CA ILE A 80 -6.17 -0.55 -1.47
C ILE A 80 -6.03 -0.09 -0.01
N TYR A 81 -7.07 -0.30 0.80
CA TYR A 81 -6.95 -0.25 2.25
C TYR A 81 -6.03 -1.40 2.65
N PHE A 82 -4.73 -1.10 2.71
CA PHE A 82 -3.75 -2.01 3.29
C PHE A 82 -3.94 -2.01 4.79
N TRP A 83 -4.77 -2.92 5.31
CA TRP A 83 -4.65 -3.29 6.71
C TRP A 83 -3.38 -4.13 6.83
N GLY A 84 -2.27 -3.44 7.10
CA GLY A 84 -1.05 -4.07 7.56
C GLY A 84 -1.38 -4.82 8.84
N ILE A 85 -1.57 -6.13 8.73
CA ILE A 85 -1.52 -7.03 9.89
C ILE A 85 -0.08 -7.00 10.37
N ASN A 86 0.24 -6.00 11.18
CA ASN A 86 1.40 -6.00 12.03
C ASN A 86 1.12 -7.05 13.12
N LYS A 87 1.44 -8.32 12.83
CA LYS A 87 1.59 -9.35 13.85
C LYS A 87 2.87 -9.07 14.62
N GLN A 88 2.82 -8.07 15.50
CA GLN A 88 3.65 -7.99 16.69
C GLN A 88 2.72 -7.68 17.86
N LYS A 89 1.98 -8.69 18.34
CA LYS A 89 1.63 -8.73 19.77
C LYS A 89 2.82 -9.41 20.47
N PRO A 90 3.53 -8.71 21.38
CA PRO A 90 4.51 -9.36 22.23
C PRO A 90 3.82 -10.41 23.10
N VAL A 91 4.49 -11.55 23.26
CA VAL A 91 4.15 -12.59 24.23
C VAL A 91 4.14 -11.95 25.61
N GLN A 92 2.96 -11.74 26.18
CA GLN A 92 2.82 -11.48 27.61
C GLN A 92 2.80 -12.84 28.30
N HIS A 93 3.96 -13.19 28.88
CA HIS A 93 4.10 -14.29 29.82
C HIS A 93 3.24 -13.95 31.03
N VAL A 94 2.19 -14.73 31.26
CA VAL A 94 1.38 -14.67 32.48
C VAL A 94 2.19 -15.35 33.58
N GLN A 95 2.54 -14.58 34.62
CA GLN A 95 2.84 -15.12 35.94
C GLN A 95 1.54 -15.22 36.74
#